data_AF-A0A379T5Z0-F1
#
_entry.id   AF-A0A379T5Z0-F1
#
_cell.length_a   1.000
_cell.length_b   1.000
_cell.length_c   1.000
_cell.angle_alpha   90.00
_cell.angle_beta   90.00
_cell.angle_gamma   90.00
#
_symmetry.space_group_name_H-M   'P 1'
#
loop_
_entity.id
_entity.type
_entity.pdbx_description
1 polymer ?
#
loop_
_entity_poly.entity_id
_entity_poly.type
_entity_poly.pdbx_seq_one_letter_code
_entity_poly.pdbx_strand_id
1 'polypeptide(L)' 'MSSHPYVSQRNTPLDDDTTLMSTTDLESYITHANDSFVQVSGYQLNELLGAAT' A
#
# COMPACT_ATOMS: atom_id res chain seq x y z
N MET A 1 0.80 24.77 -7.46
CA MET A 1 1.21 24.69 -6.04
C MET A 1 0.95 23.27 -5.58
N SER A 2 1.93 22.38 -5.70
CA SER A 2 1.75 20.97 -5.31
C SER A 2 1.75 20.88 -3.79
N SER A 3 0.60 20.59 -3.19
CA SER A 3 0.49 20.32 -1.77
C SER A 3 1.21 19.01 -1.48
N HIS A 4 2.38 19.09 -0.84
CA HIS A 4 3.05 17.89 -0.36
C HIS A 4 2.17 17.25 0.73
N PRO A 5 1.87 15.95 0.65
CA PRO A 5 1.10 15.30 1.70
C PRO A 5 1.83 15.40 3.04
N TYR A 6 1.06 15.48 4.12
CA TYR A 6 1.58 15.57 5.48
C TYR A 6 2.41 14.31 5.81
N VAL A 7 3.70 14.48 6.09
CA VAL A 7 4.57 13.40 6.55
C VAL A 7 4.49 13.35 8.07
N SER A 8 4.03 12.22 8.62
CA SER A 8 3.81 12.06 10.06
C SER A 8 5.10 12.09 10.91
N GLN A 9 6.27 11.94 10.29
CA GLN A 9 7.58 11.72 10.94
C GLN A 9 7.56 10.62 12.01
N ARG A 10 6.57 9.73 11.96
CA ARG A 10 6.40 8.63 12.90
C ARG A 10 6.81 7.35 12.21
N ASN A 11 7.85 6.70 12.72
CA ASN A 11 8.21 5.35 12.30
C ASN A 11 7.20 4.37 12.90
N THR A 12 6.64 3.51 12.06
CA THR A 12 5.81 2.37 12.48
C THR A 12 6.63 1.11 12.17
N PRO A 13 7.36 0.56 13.15
CA PRO A 13 8.13 -0.66 12.92
C PRO A 13 7.19 -1.81 12.60
N LEU A 14 7.61 -2.65 11.66
CA LEU A 14 6.94 -3.91 11.34
C LEU A 14 7.67 -5.02 12.08
N ASP A 15 6.94 -6.06 12.47
CA ASP A 15 7.56 -7.27 13.03
C ASP A 15 8.44 -7.93 11.97
N ASP A 16 9.54 -8.57 12.37
CA ASP A 16 10.49 -9.22 11.45
C ASP A 16 9.84 -10.30 10.58
N ASP A 17 8.77 -10.92 11.06
CA ASP A 17 7.99 -11.94 10.34
C ASP A 17 6.90 -11.34 9.43
N THR A 18 6.76 -10.00 9.41
CA THR A 18 5.77 -9.32 8.58
C THR A 18 6.19 -9.40 7.12
N THR A 19 5.44 -10.15 6.32
CA THR A 19 5.60 -10.16 4.86
C THR A 19 4.68 -9.12 4.25
N LEU A 20 5.24 -8.18 3.48
CA LEU A 20 4.47 -7.27 2.64
C LEU A 20 4.43 -7.84 1.23
N MET A 21 3.25 -8.24 0.75
CA MET A 21 3.10 -8.87 -0.55
C MET A 21 1.99 -8.19 -1.36
N SER A 22 2.34 -7.84 -2.60
CA SER A 22 1.40 -7.41 -3.62
C SER A 22 1.65 -8.19 -4.91
N THR A 23 0.59 -8.47 -5.66
CA THR A 23 0.63 -9.03 -7.01
C THR A 23 0.17 -7.95 -7.97
N THR A 24 0.89 -7.75 -9.06
CA THR A 24 0.53 -6.82 -10.12
C THR A 24 0.26 -7.54 -11.43
N ASP A 25 -0.53 -6.94 -12.31
CA ASP A 25 -0.68 -7.40 -13.69
C ASP A 25 0.44 -6.86 -14.61
N LEU A 26 0.30 -7.08 -15.92
CA LEU A 26 1.24 -6.62 -16.95
C LEU A 26 1.23 -5.09 -17.14
N GLU A 27 0.18 -4.42 -16.68
CA GLU A 27 0.01 -2.96 -16.74
C GLU A 27 0.45 -2.27 -15.44
N SER A 28 1.08 -3.02 -14.52
CA SER A 28 1.57 -2.57 -13.21
C SER A 28 0.47 -2.22 -12.21
N TYR A 29 -0.75 -2.71 -12.41
CA TYR A 29 -1.85 -2.53 -11.47
C TYR A 29 -1.89 -3.63 -10.43
N ILE A 30 -2.09 -3.26 -9.17
CA ILE A 30 -2.19 -4.22 -8.07
C ILE A 30 -3.48 -5.02 -8.25
N THR A 31 -3.35 -6.33 -8.39
CA THR A 31 -4.46 -7.29 -8.49
C THR A 31 -4.69 -8.04 -7.19
N HIS A 32 -3.69 -8.05 -6.31
CA HIS A 32 -3.82 -8.65 -4.98
C HIS A 32 -2.85 -7.97 -4.00
N ALA A 33 -3.25 -7.83 -2.75
CA ALA A 33 -2.39 -7.41 -1.65
C ALA A 33 -2.81 -8.16 -0.39
N ASN A 34 -1.84 -8.53 0.45
CA ASN A 34 -2.13 -9.15 1.73
C ASN A 34 -2.52 -8.10 2.79
N ASP A 35 -3.13 -8.55 3.88
CA ASP A 35 -3.65 -7.67 4.92
C ASP A 35 -2.56 -6.76 5.52
N SER A 36 -1.34 -7.27 5.70
CA SER A 36 -0.20 -6.49 6.17
C SER A 36 0.14 -5.34 5.23
N PHE A 37 0.12 -5.56 3.91
CA PHE A 37 0.35 -4.49 2.94
C PHE A 37 -0.74 -3.42 3.00
N VAL A 38 -2.01 -3.83 3.08
CA VAL A 38 -3.15 -2.92 3.21
C VAL A 38 -2.98 -2.04 4.46
N GLN A 39 -2.71 -2.67 5.61
CA GLN A 39 -2.55 -1.98 6.89
C GLN A 39 -1.41 -0.95 6.89
N VAL A 40 -0.28 -1.28 6.27
CA VAL A 40 0.90 -0.40 6.23
C VAL A 40 0.76 0.70 5.17
N SER A 41 0.11 0.40 4.05
CA SER A 41 -0.09 1.36 2.96
C SER A 41 -0.97 2.55 3.37
N GLY A 42 -1.86 2.35 4.35
CA GLY A 42 -2.87 3.33 4.75
C GLY A 42 -4.02 3.49 3.75
N TYR A 43 -4.07 2.67 2.70
CA TYR A 43 -5.16 2.58 1.74
C TYR A 43 -6.00 1.34 1.99
N GLN A 44 -7.28 1.43 1.64
CA GLN A 44 -8.17 0.27 1.66
C GLN A 44 -7.84 -0.66 0.48
N LEU A 45 -8.06 -1.96 0.65
CA LEU A 45 -7.78 -2.95 -0.38
C LEU A 45 -8.44 -2.61 -1.73
N ASN A 46 -9.68 -2.12 -1.71
CA ASN A 46 -10.39 -1.71 -2.93
C ASN A 46 -9.76 -0.49 -3.62
N GLU A 47 -9.13 0.42 -2.89
CA GLU A 47 -8.41 1.56 -3.46
C GLU A 47 -7.12 1.09 -4.13
N LEU A 48 -6.43 0.13 -3.51
CA LEU A 48 -5.23 -0.49 -4.08
C LEU A 48 -5.54 -1.28 -5.35
N LEU A 49 -6.63 -2.06 -5.34
CA LEU A 49 -7.09 -2.85 -6.48
C LEU A 49 -7.72 -1.97 -7.59
N GLY A 50 -8.28 -0.82 -7.22
CA GLY A 50 -9.00 0.10 -8.10
C GLY A 50 -8.13 1.15 -8.78
N ALA A 51 -6.85 1.27 -8.41
CA ALA A 51 -5.88 2.15 -9.08
C ALA A 51 -5.66 1.81 -10.57
N ALA A 52 -6.24 0.70 -11.05
CA ALA A 52 -6.26 0.23 -12.44
C ALA A 52 -7.21 0.95 -13.40
N THR A 53 -7.82 2.08 -13.00
CA THR A 53 -8.86 2.75 -13.80
C THR A 53 -8.37 4.04 -14.44
#